data_AF-A0A6V7LTE1-F1
#
_entry.id   AF-A0A6V7LTE1-F1
#
_cell.length_a   1.000
_cell.length_b   1.000
_cell.length_c   1.000
_cell.angle_alpha   90.00
_cell.angle_beta   90.00
_cell.angle_gamma   90.00
#
_symmetry.space_group_name_H-M   'P 1'
#
loop_
_entity.id
_entity.type
_entity.pdbx_description
1 polymer ?
#
loop_
_entity_poly.entity_id
_entity_poly.type
_entity_poly.pdbx_seq_one_letter_code
_entity_poly.pdbx_strand_id
1 'polypeptide(L)' 'IQIFGFNSHLYNNFSDALNRPQGIVAVSLLLQ' A
#
# COMPACT_ATOMS: atom_id res chain seq x y z
N ILE A 1 12.48 -5.95 5.84
CA ILE A 1 11.58 -4.81 6.18
C ILE A 1 10.54 -4.69 5.09
N GLN A 2 9.28 -4.49 5.45
CA GLN A 2 8.21 -4.21 4.50
C GLN A 2 7.67 -2.81 4.74
N ILE A 3 7.47 -2.06 3.66
CA ILE A 3 6.89 -0.73 3.67
C ILE A 3 5.63 -0.80 2.81
N PHE A 4 4.51 -0.39 3.37
CA PHE A 4 3.22 -0.37 2.69
C PHE A 4 2.76 1.08 2.49
N GLY A 5 2.16 1.35 1.34
CA GLY A 5 1.49 2.60 1.03
C GLY A 5 0.13 2.35 0.39
N PHE A 6 -0.74 3.35 0.38
CA PHE A 6 -2.01 3.30 -0.35
C PHE A 6 -2.07 4.36 -1.43
N ASN A 7 -2.86 4.13 -2.47
CA ASN A 7 -3.06 5.07 -3.56
C ASN A 7 -3.99 6.22 -3.11
N SER A 8 -3.40 7.31 -2.63
CA SER A 8 -4.13 8.50 -2.17
C SER A 8 -4.80 9.30 -3.29
N HIS A 9 -4.51 9.00 -4.56
CA HIS A 9 -5.23 9.58 -5.68
C HIS A 9 -6.61 8.95 -5.88
N LEU A 10 -6.76 7.67 -5.55
CA LEU A 10 -8.01 6.91 -5.73
C LEU A 10 -8.79 6.69 -4.43
N TYR A 11 -8.13 6.72 -3.27
CA TYR A 11 -8.72 6.39 -1.97
C TYR A 11 -8.32 7.41 -0.90
N ASN A 12 -9.23 7.72 0.03
CA ASN A 12 -9.00 8.72 1.06
C ASN A 12 -8.18 8.20 2.25
N ASN A 13 -8.14 6.88 2.44
CA ASN A 13 -7.39 6.24 3.52
C ASN A 13 -6.99 4.81 3.16
N PHE A 14 -6.13 4.24 4.00
CA PHE A 14 -5.58 2.90 3.80
C PHE A 14 -6.65 1.80 3.88
N SER A 15 -7.60 1.88 4.81
CA SER A 15 -8.65 0.87 4.98
C SER A 15 -9.53 0.75 3.75
N ASP A 16 -9.90 1.87 3.13
CA ASP A 16 -10.72 1.91 1.92
C ASP A 16 -10.00 1.28 0.72
N ALA A 17 -8.67 1.42 0.67
CA ALA A 17 -7.83 0.92 -0.40
C ALA A 17 -7.48 -0.58 -0.28
N LEU A 18 -7.56 -1.15 0.93
CA LEU A 18 -7.05 -2.50 1.25
C LEU A 18 -7.63 -3.60 0.34
N ASN A 19 -8.93 -3.55 0.08
CA ASN A 19 -9.67 -4.56 -0.68
C ASN A 19 -9.98 -4.11 -2.11
N ARG A 20 -9.24 -3.12 -2.62
CA ARG A 20 -9.47 -2.52 -3.93
C ARG A 20 -8.29 -2.76 -4.87
N PRO A 21 -8.54 -2.97 -6.18
CA PRO A 21 -7.46 -3.10 -7.15
C PRO A 21 -6.63 -1.82 -7.17
N GLN A 22 -5.30 -1.96 -7.26
CA GLN A 22 -4.34 -0.84 -7.23
C GLN A 22 -4.44 0.03 -5.96
N GLY A 23 -5.05 -0.48 -4.88
CA GLY A 23 -5.23 0.26 -3.65
C GLY A 23 -3.98 0.29 -2.78
N ILE A 24 -3.23 -0.80 -2.73
CA ILE A 24 -2.04 -0.95 -1.88
C ILE A 24 -0.80 -1.20 -2.72
N VAL A 25 0.31 -0.54 -2.36
CA VAL A 25 1.66 -0.83 -2.86
C VAL A 25 2.52 -1.34 -1.71
N ALA A 26 3.37 -2.32 -1.97
CA ALA A 26 4.30 -2.88 -1.00
C ALA A 26 5.72 -2.87 -1.55
N VAL A 27 6.67 -2.40 -0.75
CA VAL A 27 8.10 -2.44 -1.05
C VAL A 27 8.77 -3.32 0.00
N SER A 28 9.50 -4.34 -0.45
CA SER A 28 10.24 -5.25 0.42
C SER A 28 11.73 -4.95 0.33
N LEU A 29 12.35 -4.68 1.49
CA LEU A 29 13.79 -4.55 1.64
C LEU A 29 14.33 -5.77 2.40
N LEU A 30 15.20 -6.54 1.74
CA LEU A 30 15.95 -7.61 2.38
C LEU A 30 17.15 -7.00 3.13
N LEU A 31 17.28 -7.31 4.41
CA LEU A 31 18.47 -6.99 5.21
C LEU A 31 19.37 -8.23 5.22
N GLN A 32 20.66 -8.02 4.99
CA GLN A 32 21.70 -9.04 5.05
C GLN A 32 22.54 -8.85 6.30
#